data_AF-A0A7W5J3V3-F1
#
_entry.id   AF-A0A7W5J3V3-F1
#
_cell.length_a   1.000
_cell.length_b   1.000
_cell.length_c   1.000
_cell.angle_alpha   90.00
_cell.angle_beta   90.00
_cell.angle_gamma   90.00
#
_symmetry.space_group_name_H-M   'P 1'
#
loop_
_entity.id
_entity.type
_entity.pdbx_description
1 polymer ?
#
loop_
_entity_poly.entity_id
_entity_poly.type
_entity_poly.pdbx_seq_one_letter_code
_entity_poly.pdbx_strand_id
1 'polypeptide(L)'
;MTRTATSAPSTPMATEIRRLPRDDASAPMPPGETIRLHRGSLEVDLAPAAGGRVARIRFDGVDWLIGPHDGWPDTIAWGCYPMVPWAGRVRAGRFQAGGRAYQLPVNFGGHAIHGLGFSRSWRIESQDDDTATLSLLLPQDGYWPFGGLARQVITLHDHGLRLDLSVQAGDQPMPAVLGWHPWFRKPDRLVFHPSAMYPRDHDGIATLPLVPPRPGPWDDCFIAEDGAVLERARQRLHVTSDCTHWVVYDGAGHATCVEPQTGPPDGFNLAPHIVEPGQVLAMWIDLRWS
;
A
#
# COMPACT_ATOMS: atom_id res chain seq x y z
N MET A 1 61.52 -38.72 -18.75
CA MET A 1 61.38 -37.24 -18.79
C MET A 1 59.95 -36.94 -19.19
N THR A 2 59.08 -36.80 -18.19
CA THR A 2 57.62 -36.74 -18.36
C THR A 2 57.19 -35.36 -17.91
N ARG A 3 56.77 -34.49 -18.84
CA ARG A 3 56.33 -33.12 -18.57
C ARG A 3 54.88 -33.14 -18.11
N THR A 4 54.66 -32.79 -16.85
CA THR A 4 53.37 -32.48 -16.23
C THR A 4 52.80 -31.17 -16.78
N ALA A 5 51.55 -31.22 -17.24
CA ALA A 5 50.77 -30.04 -17.61
C ALA A 5 50.08 -29.48 -16.35
N THR A 6 50.31 -28.20 -16.06
CA THR A 6 49.69 -27.49 -14.94
C THR A 6 48.45 -26.76 -15.44
N SER A 7 47.26 -27.19 -15.00
CA SER A 7 45.99 -26.49 -15.23
C SER A 7 45.86 -25.29 -14.28
N ALA A 8 45.60 -24.10 -14.82
CA ALA A 8 45.27 -22.92 -14.03
C ALA A 8 43.82 -23.02 -13.49
N PRO A 9 43.54 -22.58 -12.26
CA PRO A 9 42.18 -22.58 -11.72
C PRO A 9 41.36 -21.44 -12.34
N SER A 10 40.16 -21.77 -12.81
CA SER A 10 39.15 -20.82 -13.26
C SER A 10 38.63 -20.00 -12.08
N THR A 11 38.76 -18.68 -12.16
CA THR A 11 38.14 -17.72 -11.24
C THR A 11 36.62 -17.90 -11.29
N PRO A 12 35.93 -18.14 -10.16
CA PRO A 12 34.48 -18.14 -10.15
C PRO A 12 34.00 -16.72 -10.46
N MET A 13 33.09 -16.59 -11.44
CA MET A 13 32.36 -15.35 -11.69
C MET A 13 31.69 -14.93 -10.38
N ALA A 14 31.95 -13.69 -9.97
CA ALA A 14 31.27 -13.07 -8.85
C ALA A 14 29.77 -13.21 -9.08
N THR A 15 29.12 -14.03 -8.26
CA THR A 15 27.67 -14.08 -8.14
C THR A 15 27.28 -12.65 -7.74
N GLU A 16 26.64 -11.91 -8.64
CA GLU A 16 26.00 -10.65 -8.28
C GLU A 16 25.09 -10.97 -7.09
N ILE A 17 25.47 -10.47 -5.91
CA ILE A 17 24.56 -10.39 -4.79
C ILE A 17 23.49 -9.42 -5.27
N ARG A 18 22.41 -9.97 -5.83
CA ARG A 18 21.18 -9.25 -6.13
C ARG A 18 20.74 -8.67 -4.79
N ARG A 19 21.15 -7.44 -4.49
CA ARG A 19 20.68 -6.70 -3.33
C ARG A 19 19.18 -6.61 -3.54
N LEU A 20 18.44 -7.49 -2.85
CA LEU A 20 16.99 -7.41 -2.79
C LEU A 20 16.66 -5.95 -2.44
N PRO A 21 15.62 -5.36 -3.05
CA PRO A 21 15.22 -4.02 -2.69
C PRO A 21 15.10 -3.95 -1.17
N ARG A 22 15.54 -2.82 -0.58
CA ARG A 22 15.36 -2.59 0.86
C ARG A 22 13.89 -2.73 1.29
N ASP A 23 12.98 -2.68 0.32
CA ASP A 23 11.53 -2.75 0.43
C ASP A 23 10.96 -4.00 -0.29
N ASP A 24 11.62 -5.16 -0.21
CA ASP A 24 11.10 -6.43 -0.75
C ASP A 24 9.73 -6.76 -0.12
N ALA A 25 8.70 -6.79 -0.96
CA ALA A 25 7.31 -6.96 -0.51
C ALA A 25 7.05 -8.32 0.15
N SER A 26 7.84 -9.34 -0.21
CA SER A 26 7.74 -10.70 0.32
C SER A 26 8.70 -10.95 1.48
N ALA A 27 9.51 -9.97 1.89
CA ALA A 27 10.34 -10.11 3.07
C ALA A 27 9.48 -10.02 4.35
N PRO A 28 9.74 -10.85 5.38
CA PRO A 28 9.10 -10.72 6.68
C PRO A 28 9.32 -9.34 7.31
N MET A 29 8.27 -8.74 7.85
CA MET A 29 8.34 -7.46 8.56
C MET A 29 7.76 -7.59 9.97
N PRO A 30 8.60 -7.52 11.02
CA PRO A 30 8.09 -7.43 12.39
C PRO A 30 7.43 -6.05 12.63
N PRO A 31 6.46 -5.95 13.56
CA PRO A 31 5.77 -4.69 13.82
C PRO A 31 6.66 -3.63 14.49
N GLY A 32 7.75 -4.05 15.14
CA GLY A 32 8.53 -3.18 16.01
C GLY A 32 7.75 -2.77 17.26
N GLU A 33 8.14 -1.66 17.88
CA GLU A 33 7.36 -1.04 18.96
C GLU A 33 6.08 -0.41 18.37
N THR A 34 4.94 -0.75 18.96
CA THR A 34 3.64 -0.19 18.56
C THR A 34 3.18 0.86 19.54
N ILE A 35 2.45 1.85 19.03
CA ILE A 35 1.71 2.82 19.84
C ILE A 35 0.21 2.51 19.74
N ARG A 36 -0.53 2.73 20.82
CA ARG A 36 -1.98 2.48 20.86
C ARG A 36 -2.74 3.79 20.94
N LEU A 37 -3.77 3.89 20.11
CA LEU A 37 -4.84 4.88 20.20
C LEU A 37 -6.12 4.17 20.65
N HIS A 38 -7.00 4.90 21.33
CA HIS A 38 -8.28 4.40 21.75
C HIS A 38 -9.34 5.51 21.83
N ARG A 39 -10.59 5.16 21.51
CA ARG A 39 -11.76 6.00 21.79
C ARG A 39 -12.98 5.10 21.95
N GLY A 40 -13.63 5.16 23.12
CA GLY A 40 -14.74 4.26 23.44
C GLY A 40 -14.32 2.78 23.33
N SER A 41 -15.00 2.02 22.48
CA SER A 41 -14.73 0.59 22.22
C SER A 41 -13.77 0.34 21.05
N LEU A 42 -13.26 1.40 20.42
CA LEU A 42 -12.31 1.32 19.32
C LEU A 42 -10.88 1.43 19.85
N GLU A 43 -10.07 0.41 19.56
CA GLU A 43 -8.62 0.39 19.80
C GLU A 43 -7.88 0.23 18.47
N VAL A 44 -6.84 1.02 18.29
CA VAL A 44 -6.00 1.01 17.09
C VAL A 44 -4.53 0.94 17.52
N ASP A 45 -3.82 -0.09 17.08
CA ASP A 45 -2.36 -0.15 17.28
C ASP A 45 -1.67 0.28 15.98
N LEU A 46 -0.77 1.26 16.07
CA LEU A 46 0.06 1.73 14.96
C LEU A 46 1.46 1.16 15.11
N ALA A 47 2.09 0.80 13.98
CA ALA A 47 3.47 0.30 13.91
C ALA A 47 4.36 1.29 13.12
N PRO A 48 4.87 2.36 13.75
CA PRO A 48 5.65 3.41 13.07
C PRO A 48 6.85 2.86 12.31
N ALA A 49 7.58 1.92 12.90
CA ALA A 49 8.78 1.33 12.29
C ALA A 49 8.47 0.46 11.05
N ALA A 50 7.27 -0.13 10.99
CA ALA A 50 6.84 -1.07 9.96
C ALA A 50 5.88 -0.39 8.95
N GLY A 51 6.37 0.61 8.22
CA GLY A 51 5.57 1.30 7.21
C GLY A 51 4.56 2.30 7.76
N GLY A 52 4.65 2.66 9.06
CA GLY A 52 3.65 3.53 9.70
C GLY A 52 2.25 2.96 9.61
N ARG A 53 2.11 1.63 9.54
CA ARG A 53 0.83 0.98 9.26
C ARG A 53 -0.04 0.90 10.50
N VAL A 54 -1.34 0.78 10.28
CA VAL A 54 -2.25 0.31 11.32
C VAL A 54 -2.07 -1.20 11.46
N ALA A 55 -1.50 -1.64 12.57
CA ALA A 55 -1.21 -3.04 12.85
C ALA A 55 -2.45 -3.81 13.33
N ARG A 56 -3.35 -3.12 14.04
CA ARG A 56 -4.58 -3.70 14.58
C ARG A 56 -5.68 -2.65 14.59
N ILE A 57 -6.89 -3.09 14.25
CA ILE A 57 -8.14 -2.39 14.51
C ILE A 57 -9.01 -3.35 15.29
N ARG A 58 -9.40 -2.96 16.50
CA ARG A 58 -10.32 -3.73 17.33
C ARG A 58 -11.50 -2.86 17.70
N PHE A 59 -12.71 -3.29 17.34
CA PHE A 59 -13.94 -2.58 17.66
C PHE A 59 -14.88 -3.52 18.41
N ASP A 60 -15.30 -3.12 19.61
CA ASP A 60 -16.19 -3.89 20.49
C ASP A 60 -15.74 -5.35 20.64
N GLY A 61 -14.46 -5.53 20.98
CA GLY A 61 -13.86 -6.84 21.21
C GLY A 61 -13.45 -7.61 19.95
N VAL A 62 -13.83 -7.18 18.75
CA VAL A 62 -13.60 -7.88 17.47
C VAL A 62 -12.41 -7.29 16.72
N ASP A 63 -11.40 -8.12 16.41
CA ASP A 63 -10.27 -7.71 15.54
C ASP A 63 -10.66 -7.76 14.06
N TRP A 64 -10.31 -6.69 13.34
CA TRP A 64 -10.69 -6.49 11.93
C TRP A 64 -9.56 -6.69 10.92
N LEU A 65 -8.30 -6.57 11.32
CA LEU A 65 -7.15 -6.73 10.42
C LEU A 65 -6.41 -8.05 10.65
N ILE A 66 -5.77 -8.55 9.59
CA ILE A 66 -4.67 -9.52 9.71
C ILE A 66 -3.52 -8.83 10.43
N GLY A 67 -3.12 -9.40 11.56
CA GLY A 67 -2.05 -8.91 12.40
C GLY A 67 -0.69 -9.54 12.10
N PRO A 68 0.40 -8.98 12.64
CA PRO A 68 1.77 -9.43 12.38
C PRO A 68 2.10 -10.84 12.90
N HIS A 69 1.24 -11.42 13.73
CA HIS A 69 1.41 -12.74 14.34
C HIS A 69 0.43 -13.80 13.81
N ASP A 70 -0.38 -13.46 12.79
CA ASP A 70 -1.39 -14.36 12.23
C ASP A 70 -0.83 -15.37 11.20
N GLY A 71 0.50 -15.46 11.05
CA GLY A 71 1.16 -16.40 10.15
C GLY A 71 1.42 -15.86 8.73
N TRP A 72 1.20 -14.58 8.49
CA TRP A 72 1.45 -13.89 7.21
C TRP A 72 2.48 -12.75 7.40
N PRO A 73 3.77 -13.09 7.59
CA PRO A 73 4.76 -12.12 8.06
C PRO A 73 5.25 -11.17 6.97
N ASP A 74 4.99 -11.48 5.69
CA ASP A 74 5.45 -10.70 4.55
C ASP A 74 5.02 -9.23 4.68
N THR A 75 5.92 -8.32 4.28
CA THR A 75 5.73 -6.88 4.37
C THR A 75 4.39 -6.44 3.76
N ILE A 76 3.99 -7.07 2.67
CA ILE A 76 2.75 -6.79 1.94
C ILE A 76 1.50 -7.43 2.53
N ALA A 77 1.57 -8.31 3.53
CA ALA A 77 0.49 -9.27 3.83
C ALA A 77 -0.29 -9.04 5.14
N TRP A 78 -0.08 -7.92 5.84
CA TRP A 78 -0.76 -7.66 7.11
C TRP A 78 -0.93 -6.16 7.44
N GLY A 79 -1.90 -5.88 8.30
CA GLY A 79 -2.26 -4.54 8.75
C GLY A 79 -2.98 -3.71 7.68
N CYS A 80 -2.94 -2.40 7.83
CA CYS A 80 -3.36 -1.42 6.84
C CYS A 80 -2.25 -0.40 6.66
N TYR A 81 -1.49 -0.52 5.57
CA TYR A 81 -0.35 0.36 5.29
C TYR A 81 -0.69 1.44 4.25
N PRO A 82 -0.11 2.64 4.37
CA PRO A 82 -0.21 3.67 3.34
C PRO A 82 0.65 3.30 2.13
N MET A 83 0.09 3.49 0.94
CA MET A 83 0.79 3.35 -0.33
C MET A 83 1.11 4.75 -0.87
N VAL A 84 2.38 5.14 -0.81
CA VAL A 84 2.87 6.48 -1.21
C VAL A 84 4.36 6.38 -1.57
N PRO A 85 4.84 6.99 -2.67
CA PRO A 85 4.12 7.87 -3.60
C PRO A 85 3.41 7.15 -4.76
N TRP A 86 3.36 5.82 -4.79
CA TRP A 86 2.54 5.07 -5.75
C TRP A 86 1.72 3.97 -5.06
N ALA A 87 0.47 3.81 -5.48
CA ALA A 87 -0.41 2.73 -5.09
C ALA A 87 -0.46 1.62 -6.15
N GLY A 88 -0.67 0.38 -5.69
CA GLY A 88 -0.59 -0.80 -6.54
C GLY A 88 0.77 -0.99 -7.22
N ARG A 89 0.77 -1.68 -8.35
CA ARG A 89 1.98 -1.98 -9.14
C ARG A 89 2.32 -0.83 -10.08
N VAL A 90 3.60 -0.63 -10.39
CA VAL A 90 4.05 0.11 -11.58
C VAL A 90 4.73 -0.89 -12.51
N ARG A 91 4.27 -0.96 -13.75
CA ARG A 91 4.67 -2.01 -14.70
C ARG A 91 6.18 -2.00 -14.90
N ALA A 92 6.81 -3.12 -14.53
CA ALA A 92 8.26 -3.31 -14.56
C ALA A 92 9.06 -2.20 -13.84
N GLY A 93 8.41 -1.42 -12.97
CA GLY A 93 8.96 -0.21 -12.37
C GLY A 93 9.28 0.91 -13.36
N ARG A 94 8.73 0.91 -14.59
CA ARG A 94 9.08 1.87 -15.64
C ARG A 94 7.96 2.88 -15.84
N PHE A 95 8.32 4.15 -15.96
CA PHE A 95 7.40 5.22 -16.32
C PHE A 95 8.13 6.41 -16.94
N GLN A 96 7.37 7.36 -17.47
CA GLN A 96 7.87 8.62 -18.04
C GLN A 96 7.33 9.80 -17.22
N ALA A 97 8.18 10.77 -16.91
CA ALA A 97 7.76 12.03 -16.30
C ALA A 97 8.63 13.19 -16.81
N GLY A 98 8.01 14.31 -17.18
CA GLY A 98 8.73 15.47 -17.72
C GLY A 98 9.62 15.15 -18.94
N GLY A 99 9.18 14.22 -19.81
CA GLY A 99 9.95 13.78 -20.99
C GLY A 99 11.16 12.88 -20.68
N ARG A 100 11.33 12.43 -19.43
CA ARG A 100 12.43 11.56 -19.02
C ARG A 100 11.91 10.19 -18.56
N ALA A 101 12.65 9.15 -18.90
CA ALA A 101 12.41 7.79 -18.45
C ALA A 101 12.96 7.56 -17.04
N TYR A 102 12.19 6.85 -16.22
CA TYR A 102 12.56 6.46 -14.87
C TYR A 102 12.40 4.96 -14.65
N GLN A 103 13.18 4.43 -13.71
CA GLN A 103 13.17 3.02 -13.30
C GLN A 103 13.11 2.97 -11.77
N LEU A 104 11.95 2.56 -11.25
CA LEU A 104 11.76 2.18 -9.85
C LEU A 104 12.36 0.80 -9.60
N PRO A 105 12.82 0.53 -8.37
CA PRO A 105 13.21 -0.81 -7.94
C PRO A 105 12.04 -1.80 -8.07
N VAL A 106 12.31 -2.93 -8.73
CA VAL A 106 11.34 -4.03 -8.85
C VAL A 106 11.41 -4.89 -7.60
N ASN A 107 10.33 -4.87 -6.82
CA ASN A 107 10.24 -5.50 -5.50
C ASN A 107 9.10 -6.51 -5.35
N PHE A 108 8.30 -6.75 -6.41
CA PHE A 108 7.26 -7.78 -6.36
C PHE A 108 6.85 -8.26 -7.75
N GLY A 109 6.95 -9.58 -8.00
CA GLY A 109 6.42 -10.19 -9.22
C GLY A 109 6.90 -9.58 -10.54
N GLY A 110 8.14 -9.07 -10.60
CA GLY A 110 8.67 -8.41 -11.80
C GLY A 110 8.24 -6.93 -11.94
N HIS A 111 7.57 -6.36 -10.95
CA HIS A 111 7.10 -4.97 -10.94
C HIS A 111 7.55 -4.23 -9.67
N ALA A 112 7.44 -2.90 -9.67
CA ALA A 112 7.51 -2.11 -8.43
C ALA A 112 6.11 -2.09 -7.81
N ILE A 113 5.98 -2.09 -6.47
CA ILE A 113 4.68 -2.11 -5.80
C ILE A 113 4.66 -1.22 -4.53
N HIS A 114 3.52 -0.58 -4.29
CA HIS A 114 3.09 0.07 -3.04
C HIS A 114 3.95 1.21 -2.45
N GLY A 115 4.83 1.81 -3.23
CA GLY A 115 5.54 3.00 -2.77
C GLY A 115 6.66 2.70 -1.78
N LEU A 116 7.00 3.74 -1.03
CA LEU A 116 7.95 3.72 0.07
C LEU A 116 7.24 3.67 1.43
N GLY A 117 6.00 4.18 1.47
CA GLY A 117 5.20 4.28 2.70
C GLY A 117 5.01 2.94 3.40
N PHE A 118 4.79 1.86 2.65
CA PHE A 118 4.42 0.57 3.22
C PHE A 118 5.56 -0.17 3.95
N SER A 119 6.81 0.19 3.68
CA SER A 119 7.99 -0.50 4.21
C SER A 119 8.89 0.36 5.10
N ARG A 120 8.90 1.69 4.91
CA ARG A 120 9.81 2.58 5.62
C ARG A 120 9.29 2.97 7.00
N SER A 121 10.21 3.27 7.91
CA SER A 121 9.84 3.79 9.23
C SER A 121 9.33 5.23 9.12
N TRP A 122 8.18 5.48 9.73
CA TRP A 122 7.58 6.79 9.84
C TRP A 122 7.93 7.43 11.19
N ARG A 123 8.13 8.74 11.18
CA ARG A 123 8.34 9.54 12.38
C ARG A 123 6.99 9.89 12.99
N ILE A 124 6.84 9.73 14.30
CA ILE A 124 5.71 10.27 15.04
C ILE A 124 5.93 11.77 15.22
N GLU A 125 5.01 12.59 14.72
CA GLU A 125 5.01 14.05 14.89
C GLU A 125 4.20 14.47 16.10
N SER A 126 3.07 13.80 16.33
CA SER A 126 2.21 13.98 17.50
C SER A 126 1.42 12.71 17.80
N GLN A 127 1.09 12.52 19.07
CA GLN A 127 0.25 11.43 19.55
C GLN A 127 -0.56 11.94 20.73
N ASP A 128 -1.85 11.62 20.72
CA ASP A 128 -2.79 11.77 21.82
C ASP A 128 -3.54 10.45 22.01
N ASP A 129 -4.54 10.40 22.89
CA ASP A 129 -5.29 9.17 23.14
C ASP A 129 -6.05 8.66 21.90
N ASP A 130 -6.66 9.55 21.12
CA ASP A 130 -7.53 9.21 19.99
C ASP A 130 -7.02 9.73 18.63
N THR A 131 -5.83 10.34 18.59
CA THR A 131 -5.22 10.84 17.35
C THR A 131 -3.71 10.64 17.30
N ALA A 132 -3.17 10.40 16.11
CA ALA A 132 -1.74 10.46 15.87
C ALA A 132 -1.44 11.06 14.50
N THR A 133 -0.32 11.75 14.40
CA THR A 133 0.22 12.18 13.10
C THR A 133 1.61 11.59 12.89
N LEU A 134 1.80 10.94 11.76
CA LEU A 134 3.07 10.38 11.34
C LEU A 134 3.56 11.05 10.04
N SER A 135 4.87 11.18 9.88
CA SER A 135 5.50 11.70 8.67
C SER A 135 6.57 10.77 8.12
N LEU A 136 6.78 10.82 6.80
CA LEU A 136 7.85 10.13 6.11
C LEU A 136 8.48 11.08 5.09
N LEU A 137 9.76 11.40 5.29
CA LEU A 137 10.54 12.10 4.29
C LEU A 137 10.87 11.12 3.14
N LEU A 138 10.43 11.46 1.93
CA LEU A 138 10.77 10.69 0.74
C LEU A 138 12.21 11.05 0.34
N PRO A 139 13.03 10.06 -0.05
CA PRO A 139 14.41 10.33 -0.39
C PRO A 139 14.48 11.08 -1.72
N GLN A 140 15.61 11.72 -1.98
CA GLN A 140 15.91 12.30 -3.28
C GLN A 140 17.19 11.65 -3.81
N ASP A 141 17.07 10.41 -4.23
CA ASP A 141 18.20 9.55 -4.61
C ASP A 141 17.86 8.64 -5.81
N GLY A 142 18.72 7.66 -6.09
CA GLY A 142 18.48 6.72 -7.19
C GLY A 142 17.27 5.80 -7.00
N TYR A 143 16.70 5.71 -5.79
CA TYR A 143 15.53 4.89 -5.49
C TYR A 143 14.23 5.67 -5.79
N TRP A 144 14.17 6.92 -5.32
CA TRP A 144 13.10 7.87 -5.65
C TRP A 144 13.74 9.25 -5.87
N PRO A 145 13.74 9.78 -7.10
CA PRO A 145 14.56 10.95 -7.43
C PRO A 145 13.88 12.29 -7.15
N PHE A 146 12.61 12.31 -6.74
CA PHE A 146 11.83 13.53 -6.63
C PHE A 146 11.81 14.15 -5.23
N GLY A 147 12.19 13.40 -4.19
CA GLY A 147 11.99 13.84 -2.81
C GLY A 147 10.51 13.93 -2.45
N GLY A 148 10.21 14.80 -1.49
CA GLY A 148 8.86 15.06 -1.00
C GLY A 148 8.64 14.63 0.46
N LEU A 149 7.46 14.96 0.98
CA LEU A 149 7.06 14.65 2.35
C LEU A 149 5.69 13.98 2.33
N ALA A 150 5.62 12.75 2.83
CA ALA A 150 4.36 12.09 3.09
C ALA A 150 3.93 12.33 4.55
N ARG A 151 2.63 12.51 4.77
CA ARG A 151 2.04 12.67 6.10
C ARG A 151 0.77 11.82 6.18
N GLN A 152 0.59 11.13 7.30
CA GLN A 152 -0.67 10.45 7.60
C GLN A 152 -1.19 10.91 8.96
N VAL A 153 -2.50 11.14 9.04
CA VAL A 153 -3.21 11.50 10.26
C VAL A 153 -4.24 10.42 10.55
N ILE A 154 -4.21 9.92 11.76
CA ILE A 154 -5.10 8.88 12.27
C ILE A 154 -5.99 9.54 13.32
N THR A 155 -7.31 9.45 13.14
CA THR A 155 -8.28 10.04 14.07
C THR A 155 -9.36 9.02 14.40
N LEU A 156 -9.55 8.74 15.69
CA LEU A 156 -10.59 7.85 16.17
C LEU A 156 -11.84 8.64 16.55
N HIS A 157 -12.98 8.04 16.25
CA HIS A 157 -14.30 8.45 16.68
C HIS A 157 -14.96 7.29 17.44
N ASP A 158 -16.01 7.56 18.22
CA ASP A 158 -16.66 6.54 19.07
C ASP A 158 -17.04 5.25 18.30
N HIS A 159 -17.39 5.39 17.02
CA HIS A 159 -17.71 4.29 16.11
C HIS A 159 -17.02 4.45 14.75
N GLY A 160 -15.84 5.07 14.70
CA GLY A 160 -15.17 5.30 13.42
C GLY A 160 -13.67 5.51 13.49
N LEU A 161 -12.98 5.18 12.40
CA LEU A 161 -11.57 5.45 12.20
C LEU A 161 -11.40 6.21 10.89
N ARG A 162 -10.89 7.44 11.00
CA ARG A 162 -10.54 8.28 9.88
C ARG A 162 -9.03 8.24 9.68
N LEU A 163 -8.60 7.92 8.46
CA LEU A 163 -7.22 8.04 8.01
C LEU A 163 -7.14 9.07 6.89
N ASP A 164 -6.25 10.05 7.03
CA ASP A 164 -5.94 11.04 5.99
C ASP A 164 -4.47 10.85 5.58
N LEU A 165 -4.17 10.82 4.28
CA LEU A 165 -2.85 10.61 3.73
C LEU A 165 -2.60 11.70 2.71
N SER A 166 -1.43 12.32 2.80
CA SER A 166 -0.99 13.31 1.85
C SER A 166 0.46 13.12 1.46
N VAL A 167 0.79 13.63 0.28
CA VAL A 167 2.16 13.78 -0.19
C VAL A 167 2.35 15.17 -0.75
N GLN A 168 3.39 15.85 -0.27
CA GLN A 168 3.80 17.17 -0.74
C GLN A 168 5.04 17.03 -1.60
N ALA A 169 5.02 17.64 -2.79
CA ALA A 169 6.20 17.74 -3.62
C ALA A 169 7.21 18.74 -3.01
N GLY A 170 8.50 18.41 -3.11
CA GLY A 170 9.58 19.34 -2.74
C GLY A 170 9.80 20.38 -3.83
N ASP A 171 11.05 20.56 -4.23
CA ASP A 171 11.43 21.58 -5.23
C ASP A 171 11.20 21.12 -6.68
N GLN A 172 10.74 19.89 -6.90
CA GLN A 172 10.55 19.29 -8.22
C GLN A 172 9.17 18.65 -8.34
N PRO A 173 8.53 18.72 -9.53
CA PRO A 173 7.28 18.01 -9.77
C PRO A 173 7.49 16.50 -9.65
N MET A 174 6.54 15.81 -9.04
CA MET A 174 6.61 14.35 -8.86
C MET A 174 5.30 13.67 -9.28
N PRO A 175 5.34 12.50 -9.93
CA PRO A 175 4.14 11.70 -10.11
C PRO A 175 3.68 11.13 -8.76
N ALA A 176 2.37 11.09 -8.53
CA ALA A 176 1.84 10.52 -7.30
C ALA A 176 0.51 9.78 -7.52
N VAL A 177 0.39 8.62 -6.87
CA VAL A 177 -0.86 7.88 -6.66
C VAL A 177 -0.85 7.40 -5.22
N LEU A 178 -1.87 7.78 -4.45
CA LEU A 178 -1.97 7.43 -3.04
C LEU A 178 -2.99 6.32 -2.82
N GLY A 179 -2.89 5.61 -1.71
CA GLY A 179 -3.89 4.64 -1.28
C GLY A 179 -3.61 4.08 0.11
N TRP A 180 -4.54 3.28 0.62
CA TRP A 180 -4.29 2.36 1.73
C TRP A 180 -4.61 0.93 1.35
N HIS A 181 -3.93 0.00 2.00
CA HIS A 181 -4.11 -1.42 1.76
C HIS A 181 -4.53 -2.17 3.03
N PRO A 182 -5.81 -2.11 3.44
CA PRO A 182 -6.29 -2.81 4.62
C PRO A 182 -6.46 -4.30 4.35
N TRP A 183 -5.67 -5.13 5.01
CA TRP A 183 -5.87 -6.58 5.06
C TRP A 183 -6.96 -6.91 6.09
N PHE A 184 -8.22 -6.71 5.73
CA PHE A 184 -9.31 -7.11 6.62
C PHE A 184 -9.34 -8.63 6.76
N ARG A 185 -9.56 -9.12 7.99
CA ARG A 185 -9.91 -10.53 8.21
C ARG A 185 -11.15 -10.85 7.38
N LYS A 186 -11.17 -12.04 6.77
CA LYS A 186 -12.24 -12.46 5.84
C LYS A 186 -13.62 -12.12 6.44
N PRO A 187 -14.42 -11.27 5.78
CA PRO A 187 -15.77 -10.96 6.23
C PRO A 187 -16.71 -12.13 5.93
N ASP A 188 -17.80 -12.21 6.68
CA ASP A 188 -18.93 -13.11 6.39
C ASP A 188 -19.61 -12.70 5.08
N ARG A 189 -19.59 -11.38 4.78
CA ARG A 189 -20.13 -10.82 3.54
C ARG A 189 -19.41 -9.53 3.15
N LEU A 190 -19.12 -9.39 1.85
CA LEU A 190 -18.72 -8.14 1.22
C LEU A 190 -19.88 -7.60 0.38
N VAL A 191 -20.27 -6.35 0.60
CA VAL A 191 -21.20 -5.61 -0.26
C VAL A 191 -20.39 -4.52 -0.97
N PHE A 192 -20.28 -4.63 -2.28
CA PHE A 192 -19.52 -3.72 -3.13
C PHE A 192 -20.21 -3.62 -4.49
N HIS A 193 -20.46 -2.40 -4.96
CA HIS A 193 -21.25 -2.13 -6.17
C HIS A 193 -20.47 -1.26 -7.16
N PRO A 194 -19.43 -1.81 -7.82
CA PRO A 194 -18.66 -1.05 -8.78
C PRO A 194 -19.47 -0.77 -10.06
N SER A 195 -19.20 0.37 -10.69
CA SER A 195 -19.81 0.76 -11.97
C SER A 195 -18.97 0.29 -13.16
N ALA A 196 -17.66 0.16 -12.98
CA ALA A 196 -16.71 -0.28 -14.01
C ALA A 196 -15.49 -0.96 -13.37
N MET A 197 -14.71 -1.64 -14.20
CA MET A 197 -13.50 -2.38 -13.82
C MET A 197 -12.38 -2.13 -14.84
N TYR A 198 -11.14 -2.00 -14.36
CA TYR A 198 -9.95 -2.10 -15.20
C TYR A 198 -9.69 -3.58 -15.53
N PRO A 199 -9.73 -3.99 -16.81
CA PRO A 199 -9.28 -5.34 -17.16
C PRO A 199 -7.79 -5.50 -16.84
N ARG A 200 -7.38 -6.72 -16.49
CA ARG A 200 -5.97 -7.08 -16.32
C ARG A 200 -5.45 -7.82 -17.55
N ASP A 201 -4.18 -7.57 -17.88
CA ASP A 201 -3.47 -8.37 -18.87
C ASP A 201 -2.86 -9.64 -18.25
N HIS A 202 -2.05 -10.34 -19.04
CA HIS A 202 -1.38 -11.58 -18.61
C HIS A 202 -0.38 -11.40 -17.47
N ASP A 203 0.11 -10.18 -17.24
CA ASP A 203 1.00 -9.84 -16.12
C ASP A 203 0.21 -9.46 -14.85
N GLY A 204 -1.14 -9.47 -14.92
CA GLY A 204 -2.00 -9.05 -13.82
C GLY A 204 -2.01 -7.55 -13.59
N ILE A 205 -1.63 -6.75 -14.60
CA ILE A 205 -1.61 -5.28 -14.51
C ILE A 205 -2.86 -4.70 -15.15
N ALA A 206 -3.41 -3.65 -14.52
CA ALA A 206 -4.55 -2.90 -15.04
C ALA A 206 -4.28 -2.38 -16.46
N THR A 207 -5.32 -2.37 -17.29
CA THR A 207 -5.28 -1.88 -18.67
C THR A 207 -6.56 -1.11 -18.99
N LEU A 208 -6.57 -0.47 -20.16
CA LEU A 208 -7.71 0.27 -20.71
C LEU A 208 -8.14 -0.33 -22.06
N PRO A 209 -9.40 -0.12 -22.50
CA PRO A 209 -10.46 0.64 -21.84
C PRO A 209 -11.10 -0.10 -20.65
N LEU A 210 -11.86 0.63 -19.82
CA LEU A 210 -12.68 0.04 -18.75
C LEU A 210 -13.74 -0.91 -19.30
N VAL A 211 -14.11 -1.91 -18.51
CA VAL A 211 -15.11 -2.92 -18.84
C VAL A 211 -16.18 -3.03 -17.74
N PRO A 212 -17.36 -3.61 -18.03
CA PRO A 212 -18.33 -3.95 -16.99
C PRO A 212 -17.71 -4.86 -15.92
N PRO A 213 -18.05 -4.67 -14.63
CA PRO A 213 -17.53 -5.51 -13.55
C PRO A 213 -17.88 -6.98 -13.76
N ARG A 214 -16.93 -7.85 -13.43
CA ARG A 214 -17.09 -9.32 -13.51
C ARG A 214 -17.32 -9.91 -12.12
N PRO A 215 -17.96 -11.09 -12.00
CA PRO A 215 -18.07 -11.78 -10.71
C PRO A 215 -16.68 -12.11 -10.13
N GLY A 216 -16.60 -12.17 -8.79
CA GLY A 216 -15.38 -12.52 -8.07
C GLY A 216 -15.05 -14.03 -8.05
N PRO A 217 -14.02 -14.44 -7.29
CA PRO A 217 -13.18 -13.60 -6.44
C PRO A 217 -12.35 -12.60 -7.24
N TRP A 218 -12.03 -11.47 -6.62
CA TRP A 218 -11.34 -10.34 -7.26
C TRP A 218 -9.89 -10.22 -6.83
N ASP A 219 -9.10 -9.60 -7.71
CA ASP A 219 -7.79 -8.99 -7.46
C ASP A 219 -7.64 -7.81 -8.44
N ASP A 220 -8.63 -6.94 -8.46
CA ASP A 220 -8.93 -6.06 -9.60
C ASP A 220 -9.21 -4.64 -9.13
N CYS A 221 -8.95 -3.67 -10.02
CA CYS A 221 -9.26 -2.27 -9.80
C CYS A 221 -10.62 -1.92 -10.39
N PHE A 222 -11.43 -1.19 -9.64
CA PHE A 222 -12.79 -0.81 -9.96
C PHE A 222 -13.01 0.69 -9.84
N ILE A 223 -14.09 1.18 -10.45
CA ILE A 223 -14.66 2.50 -10.21
C ILE A 223 -15.92 2.32 -9.35
N ALA A 224 -16.00 2.99 -8.21
CA ALA A 224 -17.17 2.97 -7.32
C ALA A 224 -17.27 4.30 -6.52
N GLU A 225 -18.50 4.79 -6.32
CA GLU A 225 -18.77 6.04 -5.59
C GLU A 225 -19.06 5.80 -4.10
N ASP A 226 -19.75 4.69 -3.76
CA ASP A 226 -20.29 4.46 -2.41
C ASP A 226 -19.34 3.70 -1.47
N GLY A 227 -18.14 3.32 -1.94
CA GLY A 227 -17.22 2.46 -1.22
C GLY A 227 -17.73 1.03 -1.04
N ALA A 228 -17.46 0.41 0.11
CA ALA A 228 -17.84 -0.97 0.41
C ALA A 228 -18.35 -1.16 1.83
N VAL A 229 -19.06 -2.26 2.06
CA VAL A 229 -19.49 -2.69 3.39
C VAL A 229 -19.02 -4.11 3.67
N LEU A 230 -18.34 -4.31 4.79
CA LEU A 230 -17.91 -5.61 5.28
C LEU A 230 -18.76 -6.01 6.48
N GLU A 231 -19.37 -7.19 6.44
CA GLU A 231 -20.10 -7.76 7.57
C GLU A 231 -19.24 -8.87 8.19
N ARG A 232 -18.98 -8.79 9.49
CA ARG A 232 -18.21 -9.81 10.21
C ARG A 232 -18.62 -9.85 11.66
N ALA A 233 -18.77 -11.06 12.21
CA ALA A 233 -19.01 -11.25 13.65
C ALA A 233 -20.20 -10.42 14.18
N ARG A 234 -21.27 -10.33 13.38
CA ARG A 234 -22.49 -9.54 13.63
C ARG A 234 -22.28 -8.02 13.72
N GLN A 235 -21.13 -7.52 13.28
CA GLN A 235 -20.85 -6.10 13.11
C GLN A 235 -20.83 -5.76 11.61
N ARG A 236 -21.16 -4.50 11.29
CA ARG A 236 -21.09 -3.97 9.93
C ARG A 236 -20.09 -2.81 9.89
N LEU A 237 -19.11 -2.90 8.98
CA LEU A 237 -18.10 -1.88 8.73
C LEU A 237 -18.33 -1.25 7.36
N HIS A 238 -18.61 0.05 7.33
CA HIS A 238 -18.67 0.85 6.13
C HIS A 238 -17.29 1.44 5.84
N VAL A 239 -16.81 1.26 4.62
CA VAL A 239 -15.51 1.73 4.14
C VAL A 239 -15.79 2.74 3.03
N THR A 240 -15.52 4.01 3.30
CA THR A 240 -15.74 5.11 2.34
C THR A 240 -14.47 5.93 2.13
N SER A 241 -14.41 6.65 1.03
CA SER A 241 -13.25 7.48 0.64
C SER A 241 -13.73 8.65 -0.23
N ASP A 242 -12.90 9.69 -0.38
CA ASP A 242 -13.04 10.67 -1.47
C ASP A 242 -12.54 10.16 -2.82
N CYS A 243 -11.97 8.97 -2.84
CA CYS A 243 -11.48 8.33 -4.04
C CYS A 243 -12.56 7.48 -4.74
N THR A 244 -12.49 7.43 -6.06
CA THR A 244 -13.37 6.60 -6.89
C THR A 244 -12.71 5.31 -7.36
N HIS A 245 -11.38 5.20 -7.29
CA HIS A 245 -10.66 3.96 -7.60
C HIS A 245 -10.55 3.07 -6.38
N TRP A 246 -10.97 1.83 -6.54
CA TRP A 246 -10.94 0.82 -5.50
C TRP A 246 -10.27 -0.45 -6.01
N VAL A 247 -9.17 -0.88 -5.41
CA VAL A 247 -8.68 -2.25 -5.61
C VAL A 247 -9.36 -3.15 -4.60
N VAL A 248 -9.95 -4.25 -5.08
CA VAL A 248 -10.53 -5.27 -4.21
C VAL A 248 -9.83 -6.61 -4.47
N TYR A 249 -9.17 -7.11 -3.42
CA TYR A 249 -8.59 -8.43 -3.38
C TYR A 249 -9.42 -9.32 -2.46
N ASP A 250 -10.08 -10.33 -3.02
CA ASP A 250 -10.97 -11.24 -2.28
C ASP A 250 -10.64 -12.73 -2.50
N GLY A 251 -9.51 -13.02 -3.14
CA GLY A 251 -9.06 -14.38 -3.44
C GLY A 251 -8.54 -15.16 -2.23
N ALA A 252 -8.09 -14.49 -1.18
CA ALA A 252 -7.60 -15.15 0.02
C ALA A 252 -8.75 -15.74 0.87
N GLY A 253 -8.54 -16.94 1.39
CA GLY A 253 -9.50 -17.56 2.31
C GLY A 253 -9.52 -16.92 3.70
N HIS A 254 -8.45 -16.21 4.09
CA HIS A 254 -8.29 -15.62 5.41
C HIS A 254 -8.52 -14.10 5.44
N ALA A 255 -8.55 -13.44 4.28
CA ALA A 255 -8.59 -11.98 4.20
C ALA A 255 -9.34 -11.46 2.96
N THR A 256 -9.74 -10.20 3.04
CA THR A 256 -10.25 -9.38 1.94
C THR A 256 -9.62 -7.99 2.05
N CYS A 257 -9.09 -7.46 0.95
CA CYS A 257 -8.60 -6.09 0.89
C CYS A 257 -9.60 -5.22 0.12
N VAL A 258 -9.88 -4.04 0.65
CA VAL A 258 -10.70 -3.01 0.01
C VAL A 258 -9.92 -1.71 0.09
N GLU A 259 -9.32 -1.34 -1.04
CA GLU A 259 -8.23 -0.38 -1.10
C GLU A 259 -8.66 0.86 -1.90
N PRO A 260 -9.00 1.98 -1.25
CA PRO A 260 -9.20 3.24 -1.97
C PRO A 260 -7.86 3.78 -2.46
N GLN A 261 -7.85 4.31 -3.69
CA GLN A 261 -6.66 4.86 -4.34
C GLN A 261 -7.00 6.13 -5.12
N THR A 262 -6.08 7.09 -5.23
CA THR A 262 -6.32 8.32 -6.04
C THR A 262 -6.23 8.08 -7.55
N GLY A 263 -5.98 6.85 -7.97
CA GLY A 263 -5.83 6.42 -9.35
C GLY A 263 -5.64 4.90 -9.41
N PRO A 264 -5.61 4.31 -10.62
CA PRO A 264 -5.47 2.87 -10.76
C PRO A 264 -4.04 2.40 -10.45
N PRO A 265 -3.83 1.09 -10.21
CA PRO A 265 -2.54 0.46 -10.39
C PRO A 265 -1.95 0.81 -11.77
N ASP A 266 -0.64 0.99 -11.82
CA ASP A 266 0.10 1.50 -12.97
C ASP A 266 -0.31 2.94 -13.37
N GLY A 267 -0.87 3.70 -12.42
CA GLY A 267 -1.37 5.05 -12.64
C GLY A 267 -0.33 6.02 -13.20
N PHE A 268 0.97 5.82 -12.91
CA PHE A 268 2.05 6.60 -13.54
C PHE A 268 2.11 6.47 -15.07
N ASN A 269 1.54 5.40 -15.62
CA ASN A 269 1.46 5.14 -17.07
C ASN A 269 0.02 5.29 -17.60
N LEU A 270 -0.99 4.84 -16.84
CA LEU A 270 -2.39 4.83 -17.29
C LEU A 270 -3.12 6.16 -17.09
N ALA A 271 -2.83 6.86 -15.99
CA ALA A 271 -3.50 8.11 -15.62
C ALA A 271 -2.54 8.99 -14.80
N PRO A 272 -1.46 9.51 -15.42
CA PRO A 272 -0.40 10.17 -14.68
C PRO A 272 -0.91 11.45 -14.00
N HIS A 273 -0.73 11.54 -12.68
CA HIS A 273 -1.02 12.74 -11.92
C HIS A 273 0.30 13.31 -11.37
N ILE A 274 0.59 14.57 -11.72
CA ILE A 274 1.80 15.27 -11.31
C ILE A 274 1.45 16.26 -10.19
N VAL A 275 2.16 16.17 -9.08
CA VAL A 275 2.11 17.13 -7.97
C VAL A 275 3.23 18.14 -8.20
N GLU A 276 2.88 19.39 -8.46
CA GLU A 276 3.85 20.46 -8.70
C GLU A 276 4.54 20.92 -7.39
N PRO A 277 5.71 21.57 -7.47
CA PRO A 277 6.39 22.09 -6.28
C PRO A 277 5.48 22.92 -5.37
N GLY A 278 5.47 22.59 -4.08
CA GLY A 278 4.61 23.23 -3.08
C GLY A 278 3.15 22.78 -3.08
N GLN A 279 2.71 21.97 -4.06
CA GLN A 279 1.39 21.36 -4.05
C GLN A 279 1.35 20.10 -3.19
N VAL A 280 0.13 19.75 -2.78
CA VAL A 280 -0.17 18.57 -1.98
C VAL A 280 -1.25 17.78 -2.71
N LEU A 281 -0.99 16.48 -2.90
CA LEU A 281 -2.05 15.51 -3.18
C LEU A 281 -2.45 14.87 -1.85
N ALA A 282 -3.76 14.75 -1.61
CA ALA A 282 -4.30 14.13 -0.41
C ALA A 282 -5.51 13.26 -0.74
N MET A 283 -5.77 12.31 0.13
CA MET A 283 -6.97 11.47 0.13
C MET A 283 -7.32 11.05 1.55
N TRP A 284 -8.50 10.47 1.71
CA TRP A 284 -8.89 9.88 2.97
C TRP A 284 -9.66 8.58 2.83
N ILE A 285 -9.64 7.78 3.89
CA ILE A 285 -10.52 6.64 4.09
C ILE A 285 -11.20 6.78 5.47
N ASP A 286 -12.50 6.51 5.51
CA ASP A 286 -13.30 6.48 6.74
C ASP A 286 -13.87 5.08 6.92
N LEU A 287 -13.62 4.51 8.10
CA LEU A 287 -14.10 3.20 8.52
C LEU A 287 -15.13 3.41 9.62
N ARG A 288 -16.41 3.14 9.36
CA ARG A 288 -17.49 3.34 10.34
C ARG A 288 -18.22 2.06 10.70
N TRP A 289 -18.42 1.84 11.99
CA TRP A 289 -19.18 0.72 12.51
C TRP A 289 -20.64 1.10 12.77
N SER A 290 -21.57 0.17 12.48
CA SER A 290 -23.01 0.29 12.75
C SER A 290 -23.62 -1.01 13.25
#